data_AF-A0A4Y6PRK1-F1
#
_entry.id   AF-A0A4Y6PRK1-F1
#
_cell.length_a   1.000
_cell.length_b   1.000
_cell.length_c   1.000
_cell.angle_alpha   90.00
_cell.angle_beta   90.00
_cell.angle_gamma   90.00
#
_symmetry.space_group_name_H-M   'P 1'
#
loop_
_entity.id
_entity.type
_entity.pdbx_description
1 polymer ?
#
loop_
_entity_poly.entity_id
_entity_poly.type
_entity_poly.pdbx_seq_one_letter_code
_entity_poly.pdbx_strand_id
1 'polypeptide(L)'
;MSAFVMAGVSCADAEGSAQRVGETVGEARLHLAAAVPVDRDVARVRIDVYRCDSPEPVSSRRVGFTSASLDKLSGFEHKPVEFVRGHFFGRERWDLDAGCYYATAQPLGGNGEPLDGCAATQTTRVPLGPNTDHHFLLVARCGQMPSDVPMVDGALNFAPTVAELTTHRRTDRVEVCATARDPEGDHLRIRWSARTELGRATTAKPTSVQQIGKTLTECIALPRSILPVDVRATAVDGVEYASGAFASFEERRLRRFGIAAASRGQRTVRLEPASGRGCESPVEARTYWIRRDGRTLAPTDDLSMVRPGDVVEAEISVHGGCRDVHVELASFDGAERLFERDGGRRGPGTHILWVDVPEGDFEIALGIRVAGETRILDAGGSSTP
;
A
#
# COMPACT_ATOMS: atom_id res chain seq x y z
N MET A 1 -38.44 -9.94 -4.73
CA MET A 1 -38.11 -9.34 -3.40
C MET A 1 -37.32 -10.38 -2.64
N SER A 2 -36.00 -10.33 -2.69
CA SER A 2 -35.13 -11.31 -2.04
C SER A 2 -34.65 -10.74 -0.72
N ALA A 3 -35.07 -11.37 0.38
CA ALA A 3 -34.62 -11.05 1.71
C ALA A 3 -33.15 -11.46 1.87
N PHE A 4 -32.29 -10.51 2.21
CA PHE A 4 -30.92 -10.75 2.64
C PHE A 4 -30.95 -11.34 4.06
N VAL A 5 -30.51 -12.58 4.21
CA VAL A 5 -30.22 -13.18 5.52
C VAL A 5 -28.81 -12.76 5.91
N MET A 6 -28.71 -11.88 6.91
CA MET A 6 -27.44 -11.55 7.55
C MET A 6 -26.99 -12.73 8.42
N ALA A 7 -25.93 -13.42 8.01
CA ALA A 7 -25.19 -14.31 8.90
C ALA A 7 -24.17 -13.46 9.68
N GLY A 8 -24.53 -13.06 10.90
CA GLY A 8 -23.56 -12.55 11.85
C GLY A 8 -22.68 -13.69 12.34
N VAL A 9 -21.38 -13.47 12.48
CA VAL A 9 -20.53 -14.38 13.25
C VAL A 9 -21.01 -14.32 14.69
N SER A 10 -21.70 -15.38 15.09
CA SER A 10 -22.15 -15.62 16.46
C SER A 10 -20.95 -16.07 17.28
N CYS A 11 -20.91 -15.71 18.56
CA CYS A 11 -19.95 -16.22 19.53
C CYS A 11 -19.98 -17.76 19.68
N ALA A 12 -20.92 -18.45 19.01
CA ALA A 12 -21.12 -19.89 19.06
C ALA A 12 -19.97 -20.73 18.47
N ASP A 13 -19.10 -20.16 17.61
CA ASP A 13 -18.10 -20.96 16.88
C ASP A 13 -16.71 -21.01 17.56
N ALA A 14 -16.51 -20.33 18.70
CA ALA A 14 -15.22 -20.27 19.40
C ALA A 14 -14.96 -21.46 20.36
N GLU A 15 -15.94 -22.35 20.59
CA GLU A 15 -15.83 -23.44 21.59
C GLU A 15 -15.34 -24.78 21.01
N GLY A 16 -14.88 -24.81 19.75
CA GLY A 16 -14.75 -26.05 18.97
C GLY A 16 -13.35 -26.58 18.69
N SER A 17 -12.33 -26.39 19.53
CA SER A 17 -11.06 -27.10 19.34
C SER A 17 -10.27 -27.29 20.64
N ALA A 18 -10.57 -28.37 21.36
CA ALA A 18 -9.69 -28.88 22.41
C ALA A 18 -8.48 -29.58 21.78
N GLN A 19 -7.32 -28.91 21.78
CA GLN A 19 -6.02 -29.53 21.48
C GLN A 19 -5.09 -29.45 22.71
N ARG A 20 -4.30 -30.50 22.89
CA ARG A 20 -3.71 -31.00 24.14
C ARG A 20 -2.54 -30.19 24.70
N VAL A 21 -2.56 -30.04 26.03
CA VAL A 21 -1.48 -30.10 27.06
C VAL A 21 -0.16 -29.39 26.76
N GLY A 22 0.06 -28.27 27.48
CA GLY A 22 1.36 -27.65 27.72
C GLY A 22 1.39 -26.14 27.46
N GLU A 23 0.34 -25.56 26.89
CA GLU A 23 0.25 -24.13 26.60
C GLU A 23 -0.16 -23.40 27.87
N THR A 24 0.72 -22.51 28.35
CA THR A 24 0.38 -21.56 29.41
C THR A 24 -0.85 -20.80 28.92
N VAL A 25 -1.98 -20.94 29.62
CA VAL A 25 -3.19 -20.17 29.34
C VAL A 25 -2.80 -18.70 29.52
N GLY A 26 -2.52 -18.01 28.42
CA GLY A 26 -2.12 -16.62 28.47
C GLY A 26 -3.31 -15.77 28.92
N GLU A 27 -3.09 -14.89 29.88
CA GLU A 27 -4.09 -13.90 30.28
C GLU A 27 -4.23 -12.83 29.18
N ALA A 28 -5.47 -12.45 28.88
CA ALA A 28 -5.79 -11.30 28.06
C ALA A 28 -5.95 -10.07 28.94
N ARG A 29 -5.45 -8.92 28.48
CA ARG A 29 -5.54 -7.65 29.20
C ARG A 29 -6.58 -6.75 28.55
N LEU A 30 -7.58 -6.38 29.32
CA LEU A 30 -8.66 -5.47 28.91
C LEU A 30 -8.46 -4.11 29.59
N HIS A 31 -8.19 -3.08 28.80
CA HIS A 31 -8.09 -1.69 29.22
C HIS A 31 -9.36 -0.95 28.79
N LEU A 32 -10.10 -0.38 29.73
CA LEU A 32 -11.33 0.35 29.42
C LEU A 32 -11.23 1.78 29.95
N ALA A 33 -11.48 2.74 29.07
CA ALA A 33 -11.74 4.12 29.43
C ALA A 33 -13.22 4.41 29.23
N ALA A 34 -13.86 5.01 30.23
CA ALA A 34 -15.21 5.51 30.13
C ALA A 34 -15.21 7.04 30.17
N ALA A 35 -15.87 7.65 29.19
CA ALA A 35 -15.94 9.09 28.99
C ALA A 35 -17.35 9.62 29.25
N VAL A 36 -17.46 10.71 29.99
CA VAL A 36 -18.73 11.39 30.28
C VAL A 36 -18.58 12.89 30.01
N PRO A 37 -19.56 13.57 29.37
CA PRO A 37 -19.50 15.01 29.14
C PRO A 37 -19.29 15.83 30.44
N VAL A 38 -18.51 16.91 30.36
CA VAL A 38 -18.16 17.77 31.52
C VAL A 38 -19.30 18.61 32.09
N ASP A 39 -20.46 18.68 31.42
CA ASP A 39 -21.60 19.52 31.77
C ASP A 39 -22.63 18.83 32.69
N ARG A 40 -22.22 17.77 33.38
CA ARG A 40 -23.09 16.94 34.24
C ARG A 40 -22.48 16.74 35.62
N ASP A 41 -23.35 16.62 36.63
CA ASP A 41 -23.00 16.26 38.01
C ASP A 41 -22.69 14.76 38.13
N VAL A 42 -21.65 14.32 37.42
CA VAL A 42 -21.24 12.92 37.33
C VAL A 42 -20.03 12.72 38.22
N ALA A 43 -20.18 11.86 39.22
CA ALA A 43 -19.15 11.61 40.21
C ALA A 43 -18.27 10.41 39.83
N ARG A 44 -18.89 9.35 39.28
CA ARG A 44 -18.24 8.08 38.97
C ARG A 44 -18.89 7.41 37.77
N VAL A 45 -18.28 6.34 37.29
CA VAL A 45 -18.85 5.40 36.34
C VAL A 45 -18.78 3.99 36.91
N ARG A 46 -19.87 3.22 36.80
CA ARG A 46 -19.84 1.77 37.04
C ARG A 46 -19.50 1.06 35.75
N ILE A 47 -18.43 0.28 35.75
CA ILE A 47 -18.04 -0.57 34.63
C ILE A 47 -18.29 -2.02 35.03
N ASP A 48 -19.14 -2.70 34.27
CA ASP A 48 -19.47 -4.10 34.46
C ASP A 48 -18.92 -4.90 33.25
N VAL A 49 -18.12 -5.93 33.50
CA VAL A 49 -17.55 -6.82 32.47
C VAL A 49 -18.28 -8.14 32.53
N TYR A 50 -18.69 -8.66 31.37
CA TYR A 50 -19.50 -9.87 31.21
C TYR A 50 -18.81 -10.82 30.25
N ARG A 51 -18.98 -12.12 30.47
CA ARG A 51 -18.77 -13.11 29.40
C ARG A 51 -19.95 -13.04 28.43
N CYS A 52 -19.72 -13.31 27.15
CA CYS A 52 -20.74 -13.21 26.12
C CYS A 52 -21.94 -14.17 26.32
N ASP A 53 -21.70 -15.28 27.00
CA ASP A 53 -22.64 -16.35 27.35
C ASP A 53 -23.30 -16.19 28.72
N SER A 54 -22.89 -15.17 29.50
CA SER A 54 -23.38 -14.92 30.85
C SER A 54 -24.19 -13.63 30.94
N PRO A 55 -25.38 -13.65 31.59
CA PRO A 55 -26.09 -12.43 31.94
C PRO A 55 -25.51 -11.74 33.19
N GLU A 56 -24.70 -12.45 33.99
CA GLU A 56 -24.08 -11.90 35.19
C GLU A 56 -22.68 -11.37 34.90
N PRO A 57 -22.29 -10.22 35.47
CA PRO A 57 -20.97 -9.67 35.27
C PRO A 57 -19.93 -10.52 36.00
N VAL A 58 -18.84 -10.86 35.30
CA VAL A 58 -17.65 -11.45 35.92
C VAL A 58 -16.89 -10.45 36.78
N SER A 59 -17.07 -9.15 36.52
CA SER A 59 -16.50 -8.08 37.34
C SER A 59 -17.37 -6.83 37.29
N SER A 60 -17.47 -6.13 38.41
CA SER A 60 -18.13 -4.82 38.51
C SER A 60 -17.26 -3.88 39.32
N ARG A 61 -16.94 -2.71 38.78
CA ARG A 61 -16.10 -1.70 39.44
C ARG A 61 -16.69 -0.30 39.31
N ARG A 62 -16.62 0.48 40.39
CA ARG A 62 -16.99 1.91 40.39
C ARG A 62 -15.72 2.74 40.29
N VAL A 63 -15.57 3.44 39.18
CA VAL A 63 -14.35 4.16 38.80
C VAL A 63 -14.60 5.65 38.88
N GLY A 64 -13.71 6.38 39.56
CA GLY A 64 -13.72 7.84 39.57
C GLY A 64 -13.09 8.41 38.30
N PHE A 65 -13.45 9.64 37.94
CA PHE A 65 -12.79 10.34 36.84
C PHE A 65 -11.43 10.86 37.28
N THR A 66 -10.40 10.55 36.51
CA THR A 66 -9.00 10.86 36.84
C THR A 66 -8.35 11.82 35.85
N SER A 67 -9.00 12.09 34.72
CA SER A 67 -8.47 12.98 33.69
C SER A 67 -9.59 13.70 32.92
N ALA A 68 -9.29 14.89 32.42
CA ALA A 68 -10.10 15.62 31.44
C ALA A 68 -9.63 15.35 29.98
N SER A 69 -8.64 14.47 29.79
CA SER A 69 -8.06 14.13 28.49
C SER A 69 -7.66 12.66 28.42
N LEU A 70 -7.92 12.01 27.28
CA LEU A 70 -7.70 10.57 27.09
C LEU A 70 -6.21 10.21 27.03
N ASP A 71 -5.39 11.04 26.38
CA ASP A 71 -3.94 10.89 26.25
C ASP A 71 -3.18 10.94 27.59
N LYS A 72 -3.82 11.42 28.66
CA LYS A 72 -3.25 11.42 30.01
C LYS A 72 -3.56 10.15 30.81
N LEU A 73 -4.37 9.25 30.26
CA LEU A 73 -4.68 7.97 30.88
C LEU A 73 -3.67 6.91 30.46
N SER A 74 -3.13 6.19 31.44
CA SER A 74 -2.18 5.13 31.12
C SER A 74 -2.83 3.94 30.40
N GLY A 75 -2.20 3.49 29.31
CA GLY A 75 -2.75 2.60 28.29
C GLY A 75 -3.39 3.33 27.10
N PHE A 76 -3.48 4.66 27.15
CA PHE A 76 -4.16 5.49 26.14
C PHE A 76 -3.29 6.65 25.62
N GLU A 77 -2.05 6.79 26.10
CA GLU A 77 -1.16 7.94 25.84
C GLU A 77 -0.83 8.17 24.37
N HIS A 78 -0.96 7.12 23.56
CA HIS A 78 -0.62 7.14 22.14
C HIS A 78 -1.82 6.86 21.23
N LYS A 79 -3.05 6.89 21.78
CA LYS A 79 -4.27 6.68 20.98
C LYS A 79 -4.76 8.04 20.45
N PRO A 80 -4.71 8.30 19.12
CA PRO A 80 -5.13 9.57 18.55
C PRO A 80 -6.66 9.66 18.54
N VAL A 81 -7.25 10.27 19.57
CA VAL A 81 -8.70 10.50 19.65
C VAL A 81 -8.96 11.96 19.95
N GLU A 82 -9.66 12.65 19.04
CA GLU A 82 -10.13 14.01 19.24
C GLU A 82 -11.62 14.00 19.61
N PHE A 83 -11.98 14.72 20.69
CA PHE A 83 -13.37 14.89 21.10
C PHE A 83 -13.83 16.31 20.79
N VAL A 84 -15.04 16.45 20.22
CA VAL A 84 -15.64 17.75 19.86
C VAL A 84 -16.05 18.57 21.10
N ARG A 85 -16.16 17.92 22.27
CA ARG A 85 -16.49 18.55 23.57
C ARG A 85 -15.60 17.99 24.67
N GLY A 86 -15.46 18.73 25.77
CA GLY A 86 -14.76 18.26 26.97
C GLY A 86 -15.45 17.03 27.57
N HIS A 87 -14.66 16.04 27.98
CA HIS A 87 -15.12 14.84 28.67
C HIS A 87 -14.26 14.59 29.91
N PHE A 88 -14.87 14.02 30.95
CA PHE A 88 -14.17 13.39 32.05
C PHE A 88 -13.96 11.91 31.75
N PHE A 89 -12.77 11.40 32.05
CA PHE A 89 -12.37 10.03 31.77
C PHE A 89 -12.05 9.28 33.05
N GLY A 90 -12.67 8.12 33.22
CA GLY A 90 -12.31 7.10 34.20
C GLY A 90 -11.70 5.91 33.48
N ARG A 91 -10.70 5.25 34.07
CA ARG A 91 -10.05 4.08 33.48
C ARG A 91 -10.00 2.91 34.43
N GLU A 92 -9.96 1.71 33.87
CA GLU A 92 -9.80 0.48 34.62
C GLU A 92 -9.17 -0.61 33.76
N ARG A 93 -8.49 -1.55 34.42
CA ARG A 93 -7.79 -2.67 33.78
C ARG A 93 -8.23 -3.99 34.40
N TRP A 94 -8.48 -4.98 33.53
CA TRP A 94 -8.73 -6.35 33.92
C TRP A 94 -7.72 -7.29 33.25
N ASP A 95 -7.28 -8.28 34.02
CA ASP A 95 -6.61 -9.48 33.52
C ASP A 95 -7.70 -10.56 33.46
N LEU A 96 -8.00 -11.07 32.27
CA LEU A 96 -9.09 -12.00 31.98
C LEU A 96 -8.55 -13.23 31.27
N ASP A 97 -9.14 -14.39 31.51
CA ASP A 97 -8.86 -15.56 30.68
C ASP A 97 -9.30 -15.31 29.23
N ALA A 98 -8.59 -15.94 28.28
CA ALA A 98 -9.00 -15.92 26.88
C ALA A 98 -10.47 -16.38 26.72
N GLY A 99 -11.24 -15.67 25.88
CA GLY A 99 -12.68 -15.89 25.75
C GLY A 99 -13.43 -14.69 25.19
N CYS A 100 -14.75 -14.79 25.08
CA CYS A 100 -15.60 -13.70 24.57
C CYS A 100 -16.15 -12.85 25.71
N TYR A 101 -15.98 -11.54 25.62
CA TYR A 101 -16.45 -10.59 26.62
C TYR A 101 -17.16 -9.37 26.01
N TYR A 102 -17.95 -8.70 26.84
CA TYR A 102 -18.39 -7.33 26.59
C TYR A 102 -18.39 -6.57 27.92
N ALA A 103 -18.31 -5.24 27.84
CA ALA A 103 -18.37 -4.38 29.01
C ALA A 103 -19.50 -3.36 28.89
N THR A 104 -20.08 -2.97 30.02
CA THR A 104 -21.00 -1.83 30.11
C THR A 104 -20.40 -0.72 30.97
N ALA A 105 -20.79 0.52 30.73
CA ALA A 105 -20.43 1.70 31.51
C ALA A 105 -21.69 2.52 31.82
N GLN A 106 -22.03 2.63 33.11
CA GLN A 106 -23.18 3.41 33.60
C GLN A 106 -22.67 4.63 34.39
N PRO A 107 -22.94 5.86 33.93
CA PRO A 107 -22.67 7.07 34.71
C PRO A 107 -23.45 7.07 36.02
N LEU A 108 -22.78 7.45 37.11
CA LEU A 108 -23.34 7.55 38.45
C LEU A 108 -23.22 8.97 39.00
N GLY A 109 -24.27 9.42 39.69
CA GLY A 109 -24.28 10.67 40.45
C GLY A 109 -23.49 10.57 41.77
N GLY A 110 -23.44 11.67 42.52
CA GLY A 110 -22.74 11.73 43.81
C GLY A 110 -23.30 10.78 44.88
N ASN A 111 -24.57 10.40 44.77
CA ASN A 111 -25.25 9.43 45.64
C ASN A 111 -24.94 7.96 45.25
N GLY A 112 -24.23 7.72 44.15
CA GLY A 112 -23.91 6.37 43.65
C GLY A 112 -25.01 5.71 42.82
N GLU A 113 -26.14 6.39 42.59
CA GLU A 113 -27.21 5.92 41.72
C GLU A 113 -26.95 6.28 40.25
N PRO A 114 -27.53 5.54 39.29
CA PRO A 114 -27.52 5.91 37.87
C PRO A 114 -27.98 7.35 37.67
N LEU A 115 -27.24 8.11 36.86
CA LEU A 115 -27.61 9.50 36.59
C LEU A 115 -28.81 9.56 35.65
N ASP A 116 -29.84 10.32 36.05
CA ASP A 116 -31.03 10.54 35.22
C ASP A 116 -30.69 11.18 33.87
N GLY A 117 -31.28 10.64 32.81
CA GLY A 117 -31.03 11.09 31.44
C GLY A 117 -29.67 10.64 30.88
N CYS A 118 -28.93 9.76 31.59
CA CYS A 118 -27.76 9.08 31.06
C CYS A 118 -27.99 7.57 30.90
N ALA A 119 -27.84 7.05 29.68
CA ALA A 119 -27.97 5.63 29.41
C ALA A 119 -26.63 4.90 29.60
N ALA A 120 -26.69 3.65 30.08
CA ALA A 120 -25.55 2.75 30.03
C ALA A 120 -25.02 2.60 28.61
N THR A 121 -23.70 2.55 28.48
CA THR A 121 -22.99 2.25 27.23
C THR A 121 -22.48 0.83 27.27
N GLN A 122 -22.51 0.13 26.14
CA GLN A 122 -22.03 -1.25 26.04
C GLN A 122 -21.03 -1.37 24.89
N THR A 123 -19.96 -2.15 25.07
CA THR A 123 -19.08 -2.53 23.96
C THR A 123 -19.76 -3.56 23.06
N THR A 124 -19.30 -3.69 21.82
CA THR A 124 -19.54 -4.95 21.10
C THR A 124 -18.97 -6.14 21.89
N ARG A 125 -19.48 -7.35 21.59
CA ARG A 125 -18.89 -8.60 22.04
C ARG A 125 -17.57 -8.82 21.32
N VAL A 126 -16.49 -9.00 22.06
CA VAL A 126 -15.14 -9.13 21.51
C VAL A 126 -14.47 -10.41 22.01
N PRO A 127 -13.89 -11.22 21.10
CA PRO A 127 -13.01 -12.30 21.48
C PRO A 127 -11.67 -11.74 21.97
N LEU A 128 -11.24 -12.15 23.16
CA LEU A 128 -9.94 -11.86 23.72
C LEU A 128 -9.05 -13.11 23.58
N GLY A 129 -7.90 -12.95 22.93
CA GLY A 129 -6.92 -14.02 22.75
C GLY A 129 -5.92 -14.09 23.92
N PRO A 130 -5.16 -15.19 24.06
CA PRO A 130 -4.12 -15.26 25.08
C PRO A 130 -3.01 -14.24 24.81
N ASN A 131 -2.53 -13.56 25.86
CA ASN A 131 -1.45 -12.56 25.80
C ASN A 131 -1.73 -11.38 24.85
N THR A 132 -2.99 -10.99 24.68
CA THR A 132 -3.38 -9.79 23.92
C THR A 132 -3.70 -8.61 24.83
N ASP A 133 -3.48 -7.40 24.34
CA ASP A 133 -3.88 -6.14 24.99
C ASP A 133 -5.01 -5.53 24.17
N HIS A 134 -6.16 -5.28 24.78
CA HIS A 134 -7.30 -4.66 24.13
C HIS A 134 -7.69 -3.36 24.83
N HIS A 135 -7.84 -2.29 24.07
CA HIS A 135 -8.19 -0.96 24.58
C HIS A 135 -9.58 -0.57 24.09
N PHE A 136 -10.50 -0.26 25.00
CA PHE A 136 -11.84 0.20 24.68
C PHE A 136 -12.11 1.59 25.23
N LEU A 137 -12.85 2.37 24.46
CA LEU A 137 -13.41 3.64 24.89
C LEU A 137 -14.94 3.55 24.86
N LEU A 138 -15.57 3.72 26.02
CA LEU A 138 -17.01 3.80 26.19
C LEU A 138 -17.41 5.26 26.41
N VAL A 139 -18.12 5.87 25.47
CA VAL A 139 -18.59 7.25 25.61
C VAL A 139 -20.07 7.25 26.03
N ALA A 140 -20.33 7.69 27.26
CA ALA A 140 -21.68 7.73 27.80
C ALA A 140 -22.57 8.76 27.12
N ARG A 141 -23.84 8.39 26.91
CA ARG A 141 -24.87 9.27 26.37
C ARG A 141 -25.59 9.94 27.52
N CYS A 142 -25.51 11.26 27.60
CA CYS A 142 -26.22 12.05 28.61
C CYS A 142 -27.03 13.16 27.93
N GLY A 143 -28.33 13.21 28.21
CA GLY A 143 -29.26 14.22 27.69
C GLY A 143 -29.97 13.85 26.38
N GLN A 144 -30.48 14.87 25.69
CA GLN A 144 -31.22 14.76 24.43
C GLN A 144 -30.25 14.52 23.26
N MET A 145 -29.57 13.37 23.24
CA MET A 145 -28.92 12.89 22.02
C MET A 145 -29.93 12.05 21.22
N PRO A 146 -30.04 12.25 19.90
CA PRO A 146 -30.92 11.46 19.04
C PRO A 146 -30.68 9.95 19.23
N SER A 147 -31.74 9.16 19.44
CA SER A 147 -31.65 7.72 19.74
C SER A 147 -31.07 6.88 18.59
N ASP A 148 -31.04 7.43 17.37
CA ASP A 148 -30.56 6.83 16.13
C ASP A 148 -29.04 7.00 15.90
N VAL A 149 -28.37 7.82 16.70
CA VAL A 149 -26.92 7.92 16.73
C VAL A 149 -26.38 6.65 17.42
N PRO A 150 -25.57 5.78 16.77
CA PRO A 150 -25.00 4.61 17.42
C PRO A 150 -24.13 5.02 18.64
N MET A 151 -23.71 4.08 19.47
CA MET A 151 -22.80 4.40 20.58
C MET A 151 -21.37 4.29 20.08
N VAL A 152 -20.46 5.12 20.58
CA VAL A 152 -19.03 4.89 20.34
C VAL A 152 -18.61 3.76 21.26
N ASP A 153 -18.49 2.58 20.67
CA ASP A 153 -18.02 1.33 21.24
C ASP A 153 -16.76 0.88 20.48
N GLY A 154 -15.80 1.79 20.33
CA GLY A 154 -14.59 1.53 19.58
C GLY A 154 -13.57 0.77 20.42
N ALA A 155 -13.07 -0.35 19.91
CA ALA A 155 -11.69 -0.73 20.19
C ALA A 155 -10.82 0.44 19.69
N LEU A 156 -10.10 1.08 20.61
CA LEU A 156 -9.10 2.05 20.23
C LEU A 156 -7.96 1.25 19.62
N ASN A 157 -7.74 1.46 18.32
CA ASN A 157 -6.76 0.72 17.55
C ASN A 157 -5.41 1.47 17.50
N PHE A 158 -4.29 0.76 17.65
CA PHE A 158 -2.97 1.26 17.32
C PHE A 158 -2.71 0.97 15.84
N ALA A 159 -2.49 2.01 15.05
CA ALA A 159 -2.19 1.82 13.64
C ALA A 159 -1.01 0.85 13.45
N PRO A 160 -1.06 -0.02 12.44
CA PRO A 160 0.01 -0.94 12.19
C PRO A 160 1.18 -0.17 11.60
N THR A 161 2.36 -0.78 11.58
CA THR A 161 3.57 -0.15 11.02
C THR A 161 4.14 -1.00 9.90
N VAL A 162 4.62 -0.35 8.83
CA VAL A 162 5.48 -1.00 7.82
C VAL A 162 6.92 -0.85 8.30
N ALA A 163 7.37 -1.84 9.07
CA ALA A 163 8.67 -1.84 9.73
C ALA A 163 9.83 -1.81 8.73
N GLU A 164 9.68 -2.48 7.58
CA GLU A 164 10.73 -2.61 6.58
C GLU A 164 10.17 -2.61 5.16
N LEU A 165 10.94 -2.04 4.23
CA LEU A 165 10.80 -2.21 2.79
C LEU A 165 12.14 -2.65 2.22
N THR A 166 12.21 -3.86 1.67
CA THR A 166 13.40 -4.39 1.00
C THR A 166 13.17 -4.48 -0.50
N THR A 167 14.25 -4.38 -1.27
CA THR A 167 14.20 -4.43 -2.73
C THR A 167 15.23 -5.41 -3.25
N HIS A 168 14.80 -6.35 -4.09
CA HIS A 168 15.66 -7.32 -4.76
C HIS A 168 15.58 -7.13 -6.26
N ARG A 169 16.68 -6.71 -6.89
CA ARG A 169 16.74 -6.54 -8.35
C ARG A 169 17.03 -7.89 -9.00
N ARG A 170 16.19 -8.26 -9.98
CA ARG A 170 16.41 -9.38 -10.91
C ARG A 170 16.68 -8.81 -12.30
N THR A 171 17.02 -9.67 -13.26
CA THR A 171 17.36 -9.26 -14.63
C THR A 171 16.20 -8.54 -15.32
N ASP A 172 14.98 -9.06 -15.19
CA ASP A 172 13.75 -8.60 -15.86
C ASP A 172 12.79 -7.79 -14.96
N ARG A 173 12.92 -7.95 -13.64
CA ARG A 173 11.99 -7.37 -12.64
C ARG A 173 12.68 -6.87 -11.38
N VAL A 174 11.98 -6.05 -10.61
CA VAL A 174 12.35 -5.68 -9.25
C VAL A 174 11.28 -6.24 -8.31
N GLU A 175 11.73 -7.03 -7.34
CA GLU A 175 10.89 -7.52 -6.26
C GLU A 175 10.98 -6.55 -5.08
N VAL A 176 9.84 -6.17 -4.53
CA VAL A 176 9.74 -5.30 -3.34
C VAL A 176 8.98 -6.06 -2.29
N CYS A 177 9.58 -6.22 -1.11
CA CYS A 177 8.93 -6.87 0.03
C CYS A 177 8.69 -5.85 1.13
N ALA A 178 7.52 -5.92 1.77
CA ALA A 178 7.15 -5.12 2.92
C ALA A 178 6.90 -6.04 4.11
N THR A 179 7.48 -5.68 5.25
CA THR A 179 7.23 -6.36 6.53
C THR A 179 6.41 -5.42 7.41
N ALA A 180 5.19 -5.83 7.72
CA ALA A 180 4.25 -5.09 8.56
C ALA A 180 4.08 -5.75 9.94
N ARG A 181 3.85 -4.93 10.97
CA ARG A 181 3.60 -5.37 12.34
C ARG A 181 2.45 -4.60 12.94
N ASP A 182 1.61 -5.33 13.67
CA ASP A 182 0.54 -4.76 14.46
C ASP A 182 0.89 -4.82 15.95
N PRO A 183 0.85 -3.70 16.70
CA PRO A 183 1.15 -3.69 18.13
C PRO A 183 0.17 -4.53 18.97
N GLU A 184 -1.10 -4.59 18.57
CA GLU A 184 -2.16 -5.30 19.30
C GLU A 184 -2.24 -6.77 18.87
N GLY A 185 -1.73 -7.07 17.68
CA GLY A 185 -1.73 -8.40 17.06
C GLY A 185 -2.95 -8.65 16.18
N ASP A 186 -3.57 -7.58 15.68
CA ASP A 186 -4.69 -7.66 14.77
C ASP A 186 -4.31 -8.26 13.41
N HIS A 187 -5.31 -8.75 12.68
CA HIS A 187 -5.09 -9.27 11.34
C HIS A 187 -4.66 -8.14 10.40
N LEU A 188 -3.57 -8.36 9.68
CA LEU A 188 -2.98 -7.40 8.76
C LEU A 188 -3.29 -7.73 7.30
N ARG A 189 -3.38 -6.70 6.47
CA ARG A 189 -3.27 -6.78 5.00
C ARG A 189 -2.37 -5.67 4.48
N ILE A 190 -1.58 -5.94 3.43
CA ILE A 190 -0.79 -4.90 2.76
C ILE A 190 -1.45 -4.50 1.44
N ARG A 191 -1.80 -3.22 1.32
CA ARG A 191 -2.27 -2.62 0.07
C ARG A 191 -1.08 -2.01 -0.66
N TRP A 192 -0.83 -2.48 -1.88
CA TRP A 192 0.26 -2.02 -2.73
C TRP A 192 -0.21 -0.99 -3.76
N SER A 193 0.56 0.07 -3.91
CA SER A 193 0.41 1.02 -5.02
C SER A 193 1.78 1.36 -5.60
N ALA A 194 1.87 1.39 -6.92
CA ALA A 194 3.05 1.84 -7.64
C ALA A 194 2.66 3.01 -8.54
N ARG A 195 3.37 4.14 -8.43
CA ARG A 195 3.10 5.36 -9.18
C ARG A 195 4.32 5.74 -10.01
N THR A 196 4.15 5.82 -11.33
CA THR A 196 5.20 6.32 -12.23
C THR A 196 5.28 7.85 -12.19
N GLU A 197 6.34 8.43 -12.73
CA GLU A 197 6.49 9.89 -12.84
C GLU A 197 5.35 10.57 -13.61
N LEU A 198 4.76 9.85 -14.58
CA LEU A 198 3.58 10.30 -15.33
C LEU A 198 2.29 10.25 -14.50
N GLY A 199 2.37 9.93 -13.21
CA GLY A 199 1.24 9.87 -12.29
C GLY A 199 0.37 8.62 -12.43
N ARG A 200 0.73 7.68 -13.33
CA ARG A 200 -0.04 6.44 -13.53
C ARG A 200 0.14 5.55 -12.31
N ALA A 201 -0.96 5.40 -11.55
CA ALA A 201 -1.01 4.49 -10.42
C ALA A 201 -1.44 3.10 -10.91
N THR A 202 -0.73 2.06 -10.49
CA THR A 202 -1.15 0.67 -10.63
C THR A 202 -1.18 -0.01 -9.26
N THR A 203 -2.17 -0.86 -9.04
CA THR A 203 -2.20 -1.76 -7.89
C THR A 203 -1.44 -3.03 -8.24
N ALA A 204 -0.46 -3.41 -7.42
CA ALA A 204 0.24 -4.68 -7.58
C ALA A 204 -0.43 -5.75 -6.71
N LYS A 205 -0.56 -6.96 -7.25
CA LYS A 205 -0.98 -8.12 -6.46
C LYS A 205 0.26 -8.74 -5.80
N PRO A 206 0.15 -9.22 -4.55
CA PRO A 206 1.25 -9.90 -3.90
C PRO A 206 1.63 -11.18 -4.67
N THR A 207 2.93 -11.41 -4.83
CA THR A 207 3.51 -12.63 -5.40
C THR A 207 3.83 -13.65 -4.33
N SER A 208 4.05 -13.20 -3.10
CA SER A 208 4.24 -14.05 -1.92
C SER A 208 3.63 -13.39 -0.69
N VAL A 209 3.14 -14.21 0.22
CA VAL A 209 2.55 -13.81 1.50
C VAL A 209 3.06 -14.76 2.57
N GLN A 210 3.63 -14.23 3.64
CA GLN A 210 4.12 -15.00 4.78
C GLN A 210 3.67 -14.33 6.08
N GLN A 211 2.98 -15.06 6.95
CA GLN A 211 2.57 -14.59 8.27
C GLN A 211 3.29 -15.42 9.33
N ILE A 212 4.06 -14.74 10.20
CA ILE A 212 4.76 -15.35 11.33
C ILE A 212 4.38 -14.58 12.59
N GLY A 213 3.55 -15.20 13.45
CA GLY A 213 2.99 -14.52 14.62
C GLY A 213 2.25 -13.23 14.23
N LYS A 214 2.63 -12.11 14.86
CA LYS A 214 2.07 -10.77 14.62
C LYS A 214 2.72 -10.00 13.47
N THR A 215 3.52 -10.67 12.63
CA THR A 215 4.24 -10.06 11.51
C THR A 215 3.72 -10.61 10.19
N LEU A 216 3.37 -9.71 9.27
CA LEU A 216 2.98 -10.03 7.90
C LEU A 216 4.05 -9.53 6.94
N THR A 217 4.59 -10.42 6.11
CA THR A 217 5.47 -10.08 5.01
C THR A 217 4.79 -10.39 3.68
N GLU A 218 4.66 -9.38 2.82
CA GLU A 218 4.22 -9.57 1.43
C GLU A 218 5.27 -9.04 0.46
N CYS A 219 5.39 -9.66 -0.71
CA CYS A 219 6.22 -9.15 -1.79
C CYS A 219 5.39 -8.92 -3.06
N ILE A 220 5.81 -7.94 -3.86
CA ILE A 220 5.32 -7.72 -5.23
C ILE A 220 6.47 -7.76 -6.21
N ALA A 221 6.21 -8.18 -7.45
CA ALA A 221 7.16 -8.10 -8.56
C ALA A 221 6.71 -7.03 -9.55
N LEU A 222 7.62 -6.12 -9.89
CA LEU A 222 7.40 -5.04 -10.84
C LEU A 222 8.35 -5.18 -12.04
N PRO A 223 7.86 -5.09 -13.28
CA PRO A 223 8.74 -5.17 -14.45
C PRO A 223 9.69 -3.96 -14.49
N ARG A 224 10.93 -4.13 -14.96
CA ARG A 224 11.88 -3.01 -15.02
C ARG A 224 11.46 -1.90 -16.00
N SER A 225 10.58 -2.21 -16.95
CA SER A 225 10.05 -1.26 -17.94
C SER A 225 9.20 -0.13 -17.33
N ILE A 226 8.68 -0.28 -16.10
CA ILE A 226 7.89 0.77 -15.43
C ILE A 226 8.72 1.70 -14.55
N LEU A 227 10.03 1.45 -14.40
CA LEU A 227 10.92 2.31 -13.64
C LEU A 227 11.13 3.65 -14.36
N PRO A 228 11.46 4.75 -13.67
CA PRO A 228 11.44 4.89 -12.22
C PRO A 228 10.00 4.90 -11.69
N VAL A 229 9.82 4.37 -10.48
CA VAL A 229 8.49 4.23 -9.88
C VAL A 229 8.54 4.40 -8.36
N ASP A 230 7.56 5.09 -7.81
CA ASP A 230 7.32 5.14 -6.36
C ASP A 230 6.45 3.96 -5.95
N VAL A 231 6.99 3.07 -5.13
CA VAL A 231 6.26 1.93 -4.58
C VAL A 231 5.88 2.23 -3.15
N ARG A 232 4.59 2.18 -2.85
CA ARG A 232 4.05 2.37 -1.51
C ARG A 232 3.35 1.10 -1.03
N ALA A 233 3.81 0.61 0.11
CA ALA A 233 3.12 -0.39 0.91
C ALA A 233 2.30 0.31 2.00
N THR A 234 1.03 -0.04 2.11
CA THR A 234 0.13 0.43 3.18
C THR A 234 -0.36 -0.78 3.96
N ALA A 235 0.18 -0.99 5.17
CA ALA A 235 -0.36 -1.95 6.11
C ALA A 235 -1.71 -1.44 6.62
N VAL A 236 -2.69 -2.33 6.66
CA VAL A 236 -4.03 -2.07 7.18
C VAL A 236 -4.37 -3.18 8.17
N ASP A 237 -4.78 -2.82 9.37
CA ASP A 237 -5.31 -3.75 10.37
C ASP A 237 -6.84 -3.77 10.30
N GLY A 238 -7.43 -4.85 10.83
CA GLY A 238 -8.87 -5.01 10.81
C GLY A 238 -9.31 -6.41 11.19
N VAL A 239 -10.57 -6.68 10.89
CA VAL A 239 -11.20 -7.96 11.17
C VAL A 239 -11.41 -8.71 9.87
N GLU A 240 -10.94 -9.95 9.83
CA GLU A 240 -11.25 -10.91 8.79
C GLU A 240 -12.46 -11.75 9.22
N TYR A 241 -13.50 -11.76 8.40
CA TYR A 241 -14.71 -12.53 8.63
C TYR A 241 -14.53 -13.97 8.14
N ALA A 242 -15.34 -14.91 8.63
CA ALA A 242 -15.34 -16.31 8.18
C ALA A 242 -15.55 -16.46 6.65
N SER A 243 -16.11 -15.45 5.99
CA SER A 243 -16.25 -15.37 4.53
C SER A 243 -14.97 -14.98 3.78
N GLY A 244 -13.88 -14.66 4.47
CA GLY A 244 -12.64 -14.09 3.91
C GLY A 244 -12.74 -12.59 3.58
N ALA A 245 -13.88 -11.96 3.86
CA ALA A 245 -14.02 -10.51 3.79
C ALA A 245 -13.14 -9.85 4.88
N PHE A 246 -12.56 -8.70 4.58
CA PHE A 246 -11.78 -7.92 5.53
C PHE A 246 -12.37 -6.52 5.64
N ALA A 247 -12.61 -6.06 6.85
CA ALA A 247 -13.00 -4.68 7.12
C ALA A 247 -11.97 -4.04 8.04
N SER A 248 -11.42 -2.91 7.62
CA SER A 248 -10.49 -2.17 8.47
C SER A 248 -11.23 -1.52 9.65
N PHE A 249 -10.52 -1.24 10.74
CA PHE A 249 -11.14 -0.54 11.88
C PHE A 249 -11.67 0.85 11.50
N GLU A 250 -11.03 1.55 10.57
CA GLU A 250 -11.55 2.78 9.97
C GLU A 250 -12.89 2.58 9.23
N GLU A 251 -13.04 1.47 8.50
CA GLU A 251 -14.25 1.11 7.76
C GLU A 251 -15.39 0.69 8.70
N ARG A 252 -15.07 0.17 9.90
CA ARG A 252 -16.04 -0.26 10.93
C ARG A 252 -16.73 0.87 11.72
N ARG A 253 -16.70 2.11 11.22
CA ARG A 253 -17.57 3.26 11.61
C ARG A 253 -17.26 3.96 12.94
N LEU A 254 -16.10 4.61 13.03
CA LEU A 254 -15.93 5.71 14.01
C LEU A 254 -16.19 7.11 13.38
N ARG A 255 -16.20 7.22 12.04
CA ARG A 255 -16.41 8.49 11.31
C ARG A 255 -17.72 9.22 11.63
N ARG A 256 -18.80 8.52 11.99
CA ARG A 256 -20.10 9.16 12.33
C ARG A 256 -20.08 9.90 13.68
N PHE A 257 -19.02 9.75 14.47
CA PHE A 257 -18.85 10.34 15.80
C PHE A 257 -17.68 11.32 15.88
N GLY A 258 -17.00 11.58 14.77
CA GLY A 258 -15.77 12.36 14.76
C GLY A 258 -14.57 11.63 15.35
N ILE A 259 -14.66 10.32 15.59
CA ILE A 259 -13.52 9.52 16.08
C ILE A 259 -12.91 8.80 14.86
N ALA A 260 -11.59 8.84 14.73
CA ALA A 260 -10.87 8.07 13.73
C ALA A 260 -9.78 7.28 14.43
N ALA A 261 -10.00 5.99 14.64
CA ALA A 261 -8.91 5.12 15.04
C ALA A 261 -8.04 4.92 13.80
N ALA A 262 -6.78 5.34 13.88
CA ALA A 262 -5.84 5.15 12.78
C ALA A 262 -5.65 3.63 12.57
N SER A 263 -5.90 3.15 11.36
CA SER A 263 -5.86 1.72 11.01
C SER A 263 -4.82 1.44 9.92
N ARG A 264 -3.89 2.38 9.71
CA ARG A 264 -2.95 2.36 8.58
C ARG A 264 -1.56 2.85 8.94
N GLY A 265 -0.57 2.06 8.52
CA GLY A 265 0.82 2.49 8.41
C GLY A 265 1.27 2.41 6.96
N GLN A 266 2.10 3.34 6.51
CA GLN A 266 2.61 3.31 5.14
C GLN A 266 4.09 3.64 5.07
N ARG A 267 4.75 3.05 4.08
CA ARG A 267 6.13 3.39 3.71
C ARG A 267 6.24 3.40 2.19
N THR A 268 7.06 4.30 1.67
CA THR A 268 7.29 4.45 0.24
C THR A 268 8.77 4.26 -0.05
N VAL A 269 9.09 3.57 -1.14
CA VAL A 269 10.44 3.45 -1.70
C VAL A 269 10.43 3.90 -3.15
N ARG A 270 11.42 4.71 -3.53
CA ARG A 270 11.66 5.08 -4.93
C ARG A 270 12.54 4.01 -5.57
N LEU A 271 12.06 3.40 -6.64
CA LEU A 271 12.85 2.48 -7.44
C LEU A 271 13.37 3.21 -8.67
N GLU A 272 14.67 3.42 -8.70
CA GLU A 272 15.35 3.94 -9.89
C GLU A 272 15.73 2.81 -10.85
N PRO A 273 15.79 3.07 -12.17
CA PRO A 273 16.54 2.24 -13.09
C PRO A 273 17.92 1.94 -12.51
N ALA A 274 18.51 0.79 -12.85
CA ALA A 274 19.90 0.59 -12.43
C ALA A 274 20.75 1.69 -13.09
N SER A 275 21.47 2.47 -12.28
CA SER A 275 22.46 3.42 -12.79
C SER A 275 23.46 2.67 -13.66
N GLY A 276 23.66 3.16 -14.88
CA GLY A 276 24.20 2.40 -16.00
C GLY A 276 25.52 1.68 -15.75
N ARG A 277 25.59 0.43 -16.22
CA ARG A 277 26.46 0.18 -17.37
C ARG A 277 25.54 0.24 -18.59
N GLY A 278 25.90 1.04 -19.58
CA GLY A 278 25.11 1.26 -20.78
C GLY A 278 24.72 -0.06 -21.43
N CYS A 279 23.63 -0.07 -22.20
CA CYS A 279 23.34 -1.19 -23.09
C CYS A 279 24.58 -1.43 -23.95
N GLU A 280 25.30 -2.52 -23.71
CA GLU A 280 26.49 -2.88 -24.49
C GLU A 280 26.10 -3.08 -25.97
N SER A 281 24.86 -3.53 -26.23
CA SER A 281 24.25 -3.61 -27.55
C SER A 281 22.80 -3.10 -27.50
N PRO A 282 22.53 -1.82 -27.79
CA PRO A 282 21.18 -1.27 -27.70
C PRO A 282 20.29 -1.59 -28.91
N VAL A 283 20.87 -2.04 -30.03
CA VAL A 283 20.15 -2.36 -31.26
C VAL A 283 19.93 -3.87 -31.33
N GLU A 284 18.67 -4.27 -31.46
CA GLU A 284 18.22 -5.67 -31.56
C GLU A 284 18.15 -6.12 -33.02
N ALA A 285 17.68 -5.24 -33.91
CA ALA A 285 17.56 -5.50 -35.33
C ALA A 285 17.66 -4.19 -36.11
N ARG A 286 18.12 -4.29 -37.36
CA ARG A 286 18.16 -3.19 -38.32
C ARG A 286 17.87 -3.71 -39.72
N THR A 287 17.11 -2.94 -40.47
CA THR A 287 16.75 -3.25 -41.86
C THR A 287 16.82 -1.98 -42.67
N TYR A 288 17.47 -2.04 -43.83
CA TYR A 288 17.58 -0.96 -44.80
C TYR A 288 16.62 -1.19 -45.97
N TRP A 289 15.94 -0.12 -46.35
CA TRP A 289 15.08 -0.02 -47.52
C TRP A 289 15.68 0.99 -48.48
N ILE A 290 16.19 0.50 -49.61
CA ILE A 290 16.86 1.34 -50.62
C ILE A 290 15.87 1.63 -51.73
N ARG A 291 15.67 2.91 -52.05
CA ARG A 291 14.86 3.36 -53.19
C ARG A 291 15.75 3.94 -54.26
N ARG A 292 15.70 3.35 -55.45
CA ARG A 292 16.47 3.73 -56.65
C ARG A 292 15.53 3.98 -57.81
N ASP A 293 15.65 5.13 -58.47
CA ASP A 293 14.81 5.49 -59.63
C ASP A 293 13.30 5.31 -59.37
N GLY A 294 12.85 5.64 -58.15
CA GLY A 294 11.46 5.49 -57.73
C GLY A 294 11.00 4.06 -57.41
N ARG A 295 11.89 3.06 -57.44
CA ARG A 295 11.61 1.66 -57.07
C ARG A 295 12.28 1.29 -55.76
N THR A 296 11.55 0.62 -54.87
CA THR A 296 12.09 0.06 -53.62
C THR A 296 12.70 -1.31 -53.89
N LEU A 297 13.95 -1.52 -53.50
CA LEU A 297 14.65 -2.81 -53.57
C LEU A 297 14.19 -3.74 -52.43
N ALA A 298 14.63 -5.00 -52.48
CA ALA A 298 14.38 -5.92 -51.37
C ALA A 298 15.07 -5.40 -50.08
N PRO A 299 14.45 -5.59 -48.89
CA PRO A 299 15.06 -5.18 -47.63
C PRO A 299 16.40 -5.89 -47.41
N THR A 300 17.37 -5.18 -46.83
CA THR A 300 18.73 -5.69 -46.61
C THR A 300 19.28 -5.20 -45.28
N ASP A 301 20.25 -5.90 -44.70
CA ASP A 301 21.07 -5.44 -43.59
C ASP A 301 22.45 -4.93 -44.04
N ASP A 302 22.67 -4.85 -45.36
CA ASP A 302 23.94 -4.49 -45.99
C ASP A 302 23.82 -3.19 -46.81
N LEU A 303 24.57 -2.15 -46.38
CA LEU A 303 24.65 -0.86 -47.07
C LEU A 303 25.57 -0.86 -48.29
N SER A 304 26.30 -1.95 -48.58
CA SER A 304 27.19 -2.05 -49.74
C SER A 304 26.46 -1.92 -51.09
N MET A 305 25.15 -2.15 -51.11
CA MET A 305 24.31 -2.07 -52.32
C MET A 305 23.89 -0.65 -52.71
N VAL A 306 24.11 0.33 -51.83
CA VAL A 306 23.69 1.72 -52.06
C VAL A 306 24.52 2.36 -53.16
N ARG A 307 23.89 3.19 -53.98
CA ARG A 307 24.50 3.93 -55.10
C ARG A 307 24.20 5.42 -55.00
N PRO A 308 24.95 6.26 -55.73
CA PRO A 308 24.64 7.69 -55.82
C PRO A 308 23.20 7.91 -56.30
N GLY A 309 22.51 8.88 -55.72
CA GLY A 309 21.11 9.20 -56.04
C GLY A 309 20.06 8.29 -55.40
N ASP A 310 20.46 7.26 -54.65
CA ASP A 310 19.51 6.44 -53.87
C ASP A 310 18.90 7.24 -52.69
N VAL A 311 17.75 6.79 -52.20
CA VAL A 311 17.21 7.17 -50.90
C VAL A 311 17.25 5.94 -49.99
N VAL A 312 17.90 6.06 -48.83
CA VAL A 312 18.01 4.95 -47.87
C VAL A 312 17.16 5.23 -46.67
N GLU A 313 16.27 4.31 -46.32
CA GLU A 313 15.50 4.29 -45.09
C GLU A 313 16.00 3.17 -44.18
N ALA A 314 16.27 3.46 -42.91
CA ALA A 314 16.72 2.50 -41.91
C ALA A 314 15.62 2.32 -40.85
N GLU A 315 15.15 1.09 -40.72
CA GLU A 315 14.26 0.64 -39.65
C GLU A 315 15.10 -0.03 -38.55
N ILE A 316 15.06 0.50 -37.33
CA ILE A 316 15.98 0.12 -36.24
C ILE A 316 15.18 -0.17 -34.98
N SER A 317 15.34 -1.37 -34.44
CA SER A 317 14.70 -1.80 -33.20
C SER A 317 15.66 -1.63 -32.03
N VAL A 318 15.30 -0.74 -31.09
CA VAL A 318 16.07 -0.49 -29.86
C VAL A 318 15.50 -1.29 -28.70
N HIS A 319 16.36 -2.02 -28.00
CA HIS A 319 15.97 -2.92 -26.92
C HIS A 319 15.22 -2.18 -25.80
N GLY A 320 14.16 -2.80 -25.27
CA GLY A 320 13.22 -2.27 -24.27
C GLY A 320 13.82 -1.72 -22.97
N GLY A 321 15.10 -2.01 -22.70
CA GLY A 321 15.82 -1.63 -21.49
C GLY A 321 16.80 -0.46 -21.66
N CYS A 322 17.00 0.04 -22.89
CA CYS A 322 17.97 1.09 -23.16
C CYS A 322 17.32 2.48 -23.08
N ARG A 323 18.02 3.42 -22.45
CA ARG A 323 17.66 4.84 -22.39
C ARG A 323 18.79 5.67 -22.97
N ASP A 324 18.46 6.89 -23.38
CA ASP A 324 19.41 7.83 -23.97
C ASP A 324 20.16 7.25 -25.17
N VAL A 325 19.49 6.33 -25.89
CA VAL A 325 19.94 5.84 -27.19
C VAL A 325 19.47 6.85 -28.20
N HIS A 326 20.44 7.49 -28.83
CA HIS A 326 20.25 8.32 -30.02
C HIS A 326 20.64 7.48 -31.22
N VAL A 327 19.83 7.53 -32.27
CA VAL A 327 20.09 6.78 -33.50
C VAL A 327 20.15 7.78 -34.63
N GLU A 328 21.18 7.65 -35.44
CA GLU A 328 21.62 8.68 -36.36
C GLU A 328 21.97 8.03 -37.70
N LEU A 329 21.32 8.45 -38.78
CA LEU A 329 21.66 8.03 -40.13
C LEU A 329 22.20 9.24 -40.88
N ALA A 330 23.35 9.08 -41.52
CA ALA A 330 24.07 10.17 -42.18
C ALA A 330 24.64 9.74 -43.53
N SER A 331 24.68 10.67 -44.48
CA SER A 331 25.50 10.56 -45.69
C SER A 331 26.63 11.59 -45.68
N PHE A 332 27.77 11.19 -46.18
CA PHE A 332 29.02 11.95 -46.25
C PHE A 332 29.49 12.04 -47.69
N ASP A 333 30.20 13.11 -48.04
CA ASP A 333 31.03 13.24 -49.25
C ASP A 333 32.47 13.50 -48.78
N GLY A 334 33.32 12.49 -48.93
CA GLY A 334 34.62 12.44 -48.27
C GLY A 334 34.51 12.57 -46.75
N ALA A 335 35.10 13.63 -46.18
CA ALA A 335 35.03 13.93 -44.75
C ALA A 335 33.89 14.90 -44.38
N GLU A 336 33.20 15.47 -45.39
CA GLU A 336 32.13 16.44 -45.17
C GLU A 336 30.80 15.72 -44.99
N ARG A 337 30.07 16.10 -43.95
CA ARG A 337 28.77 15.51 -43.63
C ARG A 337 27.69 16.29 -44.36
N LEU A 338 26.99 15.66 -45.30
CA LEU A 338 26.05 16.35 -46.19
C LEU A 338 24.61 16.34 -45.68
N PHE A 339 24.16 15.21 -45.14
CA PHE A 339 22.80 15.08 -44.64
C PHE A 339 22.78 14.32 -43.31
N GLU A 340 22.12 14.92 -42.31
CA GLU A 340 21.91 14.35 -40.99
C GLU A 340 20.42 14.36 -40.69
N ARG A 341 19.87 13.18 -40.37
CA ARG A 341 18.51 13.10 -39.85
C ARG A 341 18.52 12.44 -38.49
N ASP A 342 18.29 13.27 -37.47
CA ASP A 342 18.05 12.84 -36.10
C ASP A 342 16.64 12.23 -36.00
N GLY A 343 16.56 10.99 -35.52
CA GLY A 343 15.29 10.30 -35.27
C GLY A 343 14.41 10.95 -34.20
N GLY A 344 14.92 11.92 -33.45
CA GLY A 344 14.15 12.78 -32.53
C GLY A 344 13.48 12.06 -31.35
N ARG A 345 13.52 10.73 -31.28
CA ARG A 345 12.90 9.94 -30.21
C ARG A 345 13.94 9.19 -29.40
N ARG A 346 13.98 9.58 -28.12
CA ARG A 346 14.79 9.00 -27.06
C ARG A 346 14.03 7.81 -26.47
N GLY A 347 14.49 6.59 -26.72
CA GLY A 347 13.99 5.41 -25.99
C GLY A 347 13.75 4.16 -26.83
N PRO A 348 13.21 3.10 -26.19
CA PRO A 348 12.99 1.79 -26.82
C PRO A 348 11.88 1.82 -27.87
N GLY A 349 11.94 0.86 -28.81
CA GLY A 349 10.97 0.69 -29.89
C GLY A 349 11.61 0.72 -31.28
N THR A 350 10.76 0.66 -32.31
CA THR A 350 11.17 0.76 -33.71
C THR A 350 11.26 2.22 -34.14
N HIS A 351 12.39 2.59 -34.73
CA HIS A 351 12.68 3.91 -35.25
C HIS A 351 12.89 3.81 -36.76
N ILE A 352 12.35 4.76 -37.51
CA ILE A 352 12.51 4.84 -38.97
C ILE A 352 13.23 6.14 -39.30
N LEU A 353 14.40 6.03 -39.92
CA LEU A 353 15.25 7.12 -40.35
C LEU A 353 15.40 7.07 -41.86
N TRP A 354 15.63 8.19 -42.53
CA TRP A 354 15.99 8.16 -43.95
C TRP A 354 16.92 9.30 -44.33
N VAL A 355 17.74 9.05 -45.36
CA VAL A 355 18.71 9.99 -45.91
C VAL A 355 18.73 9.91 -47.44
N ASP A 356 18.92 11.05 -48.09
CA ASP A 356 19.17 11.11 -49.53
C ASP A 356 20.68 10.97 -49.78
N VAL A 357 21.05 10.15 -50.78
CA VAL A 357 22.45 9.92 -51.15
C VAL A 357 22.84 10.93 -52.22
N PRO A 358 23.91 11.72 -51.99
CA PRO A 358 24.35 12.72 -52.96
C PRO A 358 24.77 12.07 -54.29
N GLU A 359 24.73 12.87 -55.35
CA GLU A 359 25.36 12.54 -56.62
C GLU A 359 26.88 12.71 -56.46
N GLY A 360 27.66 11.63 -56.51
CA GLY A 360 29.13 11.68 -56.39
C GLY A 360 29.73 10.63 -55.45
N ASP A 361 30.89 10.95 -54.87
CA ASP A 361 31.54 10.14 -53.85
C ASP A 361 30.77 10.22 -52.55
N PHE A 362 30.46 9.08 -51.93
CA PHE A 362 29.70 9.08 -50.69
C PHE A 362 30.01 7.91 -49.76
N GLU A 363 29.72 8.12 -48.49
CA GLU A 363 29.62 7.10 -47.46
C GLU A 363 28.28 7.28 -46.72
N ILE A 364 27.59 6.18 -46.38
CA ILE A 364 26.47 6.20 -45.44
C ILE A 364 26.92 5.52 -44.17
N ALA A 365 26.67 6.15 -43.03
CA ALA A 365 26.91 5.54 -41.73
C ALA A 365 25.64 5.55 -40.88
N LEU A 366 25.41 4.42 -40.21
CA LEU A 366 24.44 4.31 -39.12
C LEU A 366 25.19 4.39 -37.79
N GLY A 367 24.93 5.44 -37.02
CA GLY A 367 25.49 5.67 -35.70
C GLY A 367 24.48 5.46 -34.59
N ILE A 368 24.97 5.04 -33.42
CA ILE A 368 24.25 5.15 -32.15
C ILE A 368 25.05 5.99 -31.17
N ARG A 369 24.38 6.88 -30.43
CA ARG A 369 24.96 7.55 -29.28
C ARG A 369 24.34 7.01 -28.01
N VAL A 370 25.17 6.52 -27.09
CA VAL A 370 24.74 6.06 -25.77
C VAL A 370 25.55 6.80 -24.72
N ALA A 371 24.88 7.54 -23.84
CA ALA A 371 25.54 8.32 -22.78
C ALA A 371 26.65 9.27 -23.29
N GLY A 372 26.49 9.81 -24.51
CA GLY A 372 27.44 10.76 -25.11
C GLY A 372 28.54 10.12 -25.96
N GLU A 373 28.73 8.79 -25.92
CA GLU A 373 29.65 8.09 -26.81
C GLU A 373 28.95 7.68 -28.10
N THR A 374 29.52 8.03 -29.25
CA THR A 374 29.02 7.62 -30.57
C THR A 374 29.74 6.34 -31.02
N ARG A 375 28.98 5.34 -31.47
CA ARG A 375 29.49 4.11 -32.09
C ARG A 375 28.86 3.98 -33.47
N ILE A 376 29.69 3.74 -34.47
CA ILE A 376 29.22 3.39 -35.82
C ILE A 376 28.85 1.91 -35.81
N LEU A 377 27.62 1.61 -36.20
CA LEU A 377 27.11 0.25 -36.31
C LEU A 377 27.40 -0.33 -37.67
N ASP A 378 27.12 0.44 -38.72
CA ASP A 378 27.40 0.09 -40.10
C ASP A 378 27.92 1.32 -40.85
N ALA A 379 28.78 1.07 -41.82
CA ALA A 379 29.20 2.03 -42.82
C ALA A 379 29.28 1.34 -44.19
N GLY A 380 28.82 2.00 -45.25
CA GLY A 380 28.80 1.42 -46.59
C GLY A 380 28.49 2.47 -47.66
N GLY A 381 28.74 2.11 -48.92
CA GLY A 381 28.76 3.02 -50.06
C GLY A 381 30.19 3.35 -50.47
N SER A 382 30.50 3.16 -51.74
CA SER A 382 31.75 3.57 -52.39
C SER A 382 31.42 3.93 -53.83
N SER A 383 31.91 5.07 -54.26
CA SER A 383 31.89 5.53 -55.65
C SER A 383 33.14 5.13 -56.44
N THR A 384 34.11 4.47 -55.80
CA THR A 384 35.20 3.83 -56.53
C THR A 384 34.69 2.50 -57.10
N PRO A 385 34.70 2.29 -58.43
CA PRO A 385 34.28 1.04 -59.05
C PRO A 385 35.12 -0.16 -58.60
#